data_AF-A0A7W0J6J0-F1
#
_entry.id   AF-A0A7W0J6J0-F1
#
_cell.length_a   1.000
_cell.length_b   1.000
_cell.length_c   1.000
_cell.angle_alpha   90.00
_cell.angle_beta   90.00
_cell.angle_gamma   90.00
#
_symmetry.space_group_name_H-M   'P 1'
#
loop_
_entity.id
_entity.type
_entity.pdbx_description
1 polymer ?
#
loop_
_entity_poly.entity_id
_entity_poly.type
_entity_poly.pdbx_seq_one_letter_code
_entity_poly.pdbx_strand_id
1 'polypeptide(L)'
;MKHKTALTIIVPLIFILALIAASMGLFNQTPGQPFPFTSHRGETVMINGHGLYYYDTVSSAAQQQGNDVVTLFVGLPMLAISAVMAIRGSLRGRLLLTGTIGFFLYTYISMPC
;
A
#
# COMPACT_ATOMS: atom_id res chain seq x y z
N MET A 1 -21.44 19.00 3.58
CA MET A 1 -19.99 18.95 3.89
C MET A 1 -19.29 20.00 3.06
N LYS A 2 -18.53 20.91 3.68
CA LYS A 2 -17.84 22.02 2.99
C LYS A 2 -16.83 21.54 1.92
N HIS A 3 -16.26 20.33 2.09
CA HIS A 3 -15.26 19.74 1.19
C HIS A 3 -15.75 18.49 0.44
N LYS A 4 -17.07 18.37 0.19
CA LYS A 4 -17.65 17.18 -0.44
C LYS A 4 -17.07 16.90 -1.82
N THR A 5 -16.92 17.93 -2.66
CA THR A 5 -16.40 17.83 -4.03
C THR A 5 -14.95 17.34 -4.08
N ALA A 6 -14.09 17.84 -3.19
CA ALA A 6 -12.69 17.41 -3.12
C ALA A 6 -12.59 15.93 -2.73
N LEU A 7 -13.35 15.49 -1.71
CA LEU A 7 -13.35 14.09 -1.28
C LEU A 7 -13.88 13.13 -2.35
N THR A 8 -14.88 13.55 -3.13
CA THR A 8 -15.39 12.75 -4.25
C THR A 8 -14.39 12.57 -5.39
N ILE A 9 -13.32 13.37 -5.45
CA ILE A 9 -12.26 13.25 -6.47
C ILE A 9 -11.03 12.54 -5.87
N ILE A 10 -10.57 12.98 -4.70
CA ILE A 10 -9.34 12.48 -4.07
C ILE A 10 -9.48 11.02 -3.65
N VAL A 11 -10.61 10.63 -3.04
CA VAL A 11 -10.81 9.25 -2.57
C VAL A 11 -10.74 8.23 -3.71
N PRO A 12 -11.48 8.36 -4.83
CA PRO A 12 -11.36 7.40 -5.91
C PRO A 12 -9.98 7.42 -6.57
N LEU A 13 -9.31 8.59 -6.63
CA LEU A 13 -7.94 8.66 -7.11
C LEU A 13 -6.98 7.84 -6.23
N ILE A 14 -7.03 8.02 -4.90
CA ILE A 14 -6.23 7.24 -3.94
C ILE A 14 -6.57 5.75 -4.09
N PHE A 15 -7.85 5.41 -4.22
CA PHE A 15 -8.30 4.03 -4.38
C PHE A 15 -7.69 3.38 -5.62
N ILE A 16 -7.75 4.05 -6.78
CA ILE A 16 -7.22 3.52 -8.04
C ILE A 16 -5.70 3.39 -7.97
N LEU A 17 -5.00 4.41 -7.48
CA LEU A 17 -3.54 4.39 -7.37
C LEU A 17 -3.07 3.29 -6.42
N ALA A 18 -3.71 3.15 -5.25
CA ALA A 18 -3.37 2.12 -4.28
C ALA A 18 -3.69 0.71 -4.80
N LEU A 19 -4.81 0.55 -5.51
CA LEU A 19 -5.17 -0.71 -6.16
C LEU A 19 -4.11 -1.13 -7.17
N ILE A 20 -3.67 -0.21 -8.04
CA ILE A 20 -2.62 -0.50 -9.03
C ILE A 20 -1.32 -0.85 -8.33
N ALA A 21 -0.87 -0.02 -7.37
CA ALA A 21 0.38 -0.23 -6.66
C ALA A 21 0.42 -1.59 -5.94
N ALA A 22 -0.59 -1.90 -5.13
CA ALA A 22 -0.62 -3.14 -4.37
C ALA A 22 -0.88 -4.37 -5.25
N SER A 23 -1.63 -4.22 -6.34
CA SER A 23 -1.79 -5.31 -7.32
C SER A 23 -0.49 -5.60 -8.05
N MET A 24 0.27 -4.56 -8.41
CA MET A 24 1.57 -4.75 -9.04
C MET A 24 2.59 -5.39 -8.09
N GLY A 25 2.63 -4.99 -6.82
CA GLY A 25 3.57 -5.60 -5.87
C GLY A 25 3.27 -7.07 -5.55
N LEU A 26 1.98 -7.47 -5.57
CA LEU A 26 1.58 -8.86 -5.32
C LEU A 26 1.64 -9.76 -6.57
N PHE A 27 1.20 -9.27 -7.73
CA PHE A 27 0.98 -10.10 -8.92
C PHE A 27 2.06 -9.95 -10.00
N ASN A 28 2.89 -8.91 -9.97
CA ASN A 28 3.97 -8.75 -10.94
C ASN A 28 5.15 -9.66 -10.56
N GLN A 29 5.16 -10.88 -11.10
CA GLN A 29 6.23 -11.85 -10.90
C GLN A 29 7.16 -11.85 -12.11
N THR A 30 8.25 -11.08 -12.03
CA THR A 30 9.39 -11.25 -12.95
C THR A 30 10.16 -12.51 -12.56
N PRO A 31 10.60 -13.33 -13.54
CA PRO A 31 11.31 -14.56 -13.26
C PRO A 31 12.68 -14.31 -12.66
N GLY A 32 13.01 -15.06 -11.60
CA GLY A 32 14.33 -15.12 -10.99
C GLY A 32 14.29 -15.89 -9.67
N GLN A 33 15.45 -16.09 -9.06
CA GLN A 33 15.61 -16.86 -7.83
C GLN A 33 16.38 -16.04 -6.79
N PRO A 34 16.12 -16.24 -5.50
CA PRO A 34 16.89 -15.56 -4.46
C PRO A 34 18.38 -15.88 -4.55
N PHE A 35 19.23 -14.86 -4.45
CA PHE A 35 20.68 -15.01 -4.52
C PHE A 35 21.38 -14.31 -3.33
N PRO A 36 22.52 -14.85 -2.87
CA PRO A 36 23.28 -14.24 -1.79
C PRO A 36 24.01 -12.98 -2.26
N PHE A 37 23.98 -11.93 -1.44
CA PHE A 37 24.70 -10.69 -1.65
C PHE A 37 25.37 -10.23 -0.35
N THR A 38 26.66 -9.91 -0.42
CA THR A 38 27.39 -9.36 0.73
C THR A 38 27.19 -7.85 0.77
N SER A 39 26.57 -7.35 1.83
CA SER A 39 26.37 -5.92 2.03
C SER A 39 27.70 -5.19 2.26
N HIS A 40 27.67 -3.86 2.15
CA HIS A 40 28.82 -3.02 2.51
C HIS A 40 29.26 -3.16 3.98
N ARG A 41 28.43 -3.77 4.84
CA ARG A 41 28.77 -4.09 6.24
C ARG A 41 29.42 -5.46 6.42
N GLY A 42 29.61 -6.22 5.34
CA GLY A 42 30.16 -7.58 5.37
C GLY A 42 29.14 -8.68 5.69
N GLU A 43 27.86 -8.33 5.86
CA GLU A 43 26.79 -9.30 6.12
C GLU A 43 26.26 -9.90 4.82
N THR A 44 26.10 -11.23 4.77
CA THR A 44 25.46 -11.91 3.64
C THR A 44 23.96 -11.91 3.82
N VAL A 45 23.25 -11.26 2.90
CA VAL A 45 21.78 -11.24 2.84
C VAL A 45 21.29 -11.92 1.57
N MET A 46 20.12 -12.54 1.64
CA MET A 46 19.46 -13.09 0.45
C MET A 46 18.64 -11.99 -0.20
N ILE A 47 18.96 -11.65 -1.45
CA ILE A 47 18.15 -10.79 -2.31
C ILE A 47 17.03 -11.62 -2.90
N ASN A 48 15.83 -11.05 -3.00
CA ASN A 48 14.62 -11.73 -3.45
C ASN A 48 14.75 -12.22 -4.90
N GLY A 49 15.32 -11.38 -5.77
CA GLY A 49 15.67 -11.76 -7.14
C GLY A 49 14.48 -12.06 -8.04
N HIS A 50 13.26 -11.67 -7.66
CA HIS A 50 12.06 -11.82 -8.47
C HIS A 50 10.99 -10.78 -8.10
N GLY A 51 10.03 -10.59 -9.00
CA GLY A 51 8.89 -9.69 -8.83
C GLY A 51 9.23 -8.20 -8.78
N LEU A 52 8.28 -7.39 -8.31
CA LEU A 52 8.47 -5.94 -8.13
C LEU A 52 9.60 -5.63 -7.13
N TYR A 53 9.73 -6.46 -6.09
CA TYR A 53 10.72 -6.33 -5.01
C TYR A 53 12.04 -7.04 -5.33
N TYR A 54 12.47 -7.04 -6.59
CA TYR A 54 13.62 -7.81 -7.08
C TYR A 54 14.90 -7.52 -6.30
N TYR A 55 15.18 -6.24 -6.03
CA TYR A 55 16.41 -5.78 -5.38
C TYR A 55 16.35 -5.77 -3.86
N ASP A 56 15.19 -6.08 -3.29
CA ASP A 56 15.02 -6.13 -1.85
C ASP A 56 15.53 -7.44 -1.28
N THR A 57 15.86 -7.42 0.02
CA THR A 57 16.10 -8.69 0.73
C THR A 57 14.81 -9.51 0.77
N VAL A 58 14.92 -10.83 0.85
CA VAL A 58 13.75 -11.72 0.99
C VAL A 58 12.84 -11.30 2.15
N SER A 59 13.44 -10.83 3.26
CA SER A 59 12.69 -10.34 4.43
C SER A 59 11.94 -9.04 4.15
N SER A 60 12.58 -8.08 3.48
CA SER A 60 11.95 -6.82 3.09
C SER A 60 10.83 -7.05 2.05
N ALA A 61 11.09 -7.88 1.05
CA ALA A 61 10.11 -8.24 0.02
C ALA A 61 8.86 -8.90 0.65
N ALA A 62 9.03 -9.82 1.59
CA ALA A 62 7.91 -10.45 2.29
C ALA A 62 7.08 -9.44 3.11
N GLN A 63 7.73 -8.45 3.73
CA GLN A 63 7.03 -7.39 4.46
C GLN A 63 6.22 -6.48 3.53
N GLN A 64 6.78 -6.10 2.38
CA GLN A 64 6.08 -5.24 1.42
C GLN A 64 4.92 -5.99 0.74
N GLN A 65 5.10 -7.26 0.36
CA GLN A 65 4.00 -8.10 -0.11
C GLN A 65 2.90 -8.27 0.95
N GLY A 66 3.28 -8.42 2.23
CA GLY A 66 2.33 -8.43 3.33
C GLY A 66 1.54 -7.13 3.44
N ASN A 67 2.19 -5.99 3.24
CA ASN A 67 1.53 -4.68 3.20
C ASN A 67 0.55 -4.56 2.03
N ASP A 68 0.93 -5.03 0.84
CA ASP A 68 0.05 -5.04 -0.33
C ASP A 68 -1.22 -5.85 -0.10
N VAL A 69 -1.09 -7.03 0.51
CA VAL A 69 -2.25 -7.86 0.90
C VAL A 69 -3.15 -7.07 1.85
N VAL A 70 -2.60 -6.46 2.90
CA VAL A 70 -3.39 -5.64 3.84
C VAL A 70 -4.04 -4.46 3.13
N THR A 71 -3.34 -3.81 2.21
CA THR A 71 -3.84 -2.69 1.44
C THR A 71 -5.03 -3.10 0.55
N LEU A 72 -4.93 -4.23 -0.15
CA LEU A 72 -5.98 -4.73 -1.03
C LEU A 72 -7.21 -5.22 -0.26
N PHE A 73 -7.02 -5.98 0.81
CA PHE A 73 -8.12 -6.67 1.50
C PHE A 73 -8.68 -5.91 2.71
N VAL A 74 -7.94 -4.95 3.26
CA VAL A 74 -8.38 -4.16 4.43
C VAL A 74 -8.41 -2.67 4.09
N GLY A 75 -7.33 -2.13 3.54
CA GLY A 75 -7.19 -0.70 3.24
C GLY A 75 -8.24 -0.18 2.25
N LEU A 76 -8.35 -0.81 1.07
CA LEU A 76 -9.29 -0.43 0.02
C LEU A 76 -10.76 -0.58 0.46
N PRO A 77 -11.21 -1.70 1.05
CA PRO A 77 -12.58 -1.81 1.57
C PRO A 77 -12.88 -0.76 2.64
N MET A 78 -11.93 -0.52 3.55
CA MET A 78 -12.10 0.48 4.61
C MET A 78 -12.19 1.90 4.03
N LEU A 79 -11.42 2.23 2.98
CA LEU A 79 -11.50 3.50 2.28
C LEU A 79 -12.86 3.69 1.60
N ALA A 80 -13.36 2.67 0.91
CA ALA A 80 -14.67 2.72 0.26
C ALA A 80 -15.81 2.89 1.29
N ILE A 81 -15.83 2.06 2.34
CA ILE A 81 -16.86 2.09 3.39
C ILE A 81 -16.84 3.43 4.13
N SER A 82 -15.66 3.90 4.55
CA SER A 82 -15.51 5.17 5.27
C SER A 82 -15.92 6.36 4.41
N ALA A 83 -15.59 6.36 3.12
CA ALA A 83 -15.99 7.40 2.19
C ALA A 83 -17.51 7.47 1.99
N VAL A 84 -18.17 6.32 1.77
CA VAL A 84 -19.65 6.25 1.66
C VAL A 84 -20.31 6.77 2.94
N MET A 85 -19.80 6.35 4.11
CA MET A 85 -20.33 6.76 5.40
C MET A 85 -20.12 8.26 5.66
N ALA A 86 -18.96 8.80 5.29
CA ALA A 86 -18.66 10.24 5.39
C ALA A 86 -19.56 11.07 4.48
N ILE A 87 -19.76 10.65 3.23
CA ILE A 87 -20.64 11.32 2.23
C ILE A 87 -22.09 11.36 2.71
N ARG A 88 -22.56 10.31 3.38
CA ARG A 88 -23.89 10.23 4.04
C ARG A 88 -24.02 11.12 5.28
N GLY A 89 -22.96 11.83 5.67
CA GLY A 89 -23.00 12.81 6.75
C GLY A 89 -22.60 12.29 8.13
N SER A 90 -22.23 11.01 8.27
CA SER A 90 -21.85 10.41 9.55
C SER A 90 -20.55 11.00 10.10
N LEU A 91 -20.54 11.40 11.37
CA LEU A 91 -19.33 11.84 12.06
C LEU A 91 -18.32 10.69 12.24
N ARG A 92 -18.80 9.49 12.59
CA ARG A 92 -17.96 8.28 12.72
C ARG A 92 -17.28 7.93 11.38
N GLY A 93 -18.02 8.07 10.28
CA GLY A 93 -17.48 7.86 8.93
C GLY A 93 -16.37 8.85 8.57
N ARG A 94 -16.50 10.12 8.99
CA ARG A 94 -15.45 11.13 8.77
C ARG A 94 -14.19 10.83 9.58
N LEU A 95 -14.33 10.45 10.85
CA LEU A 95 -13.18 10.08 11.68
C LEU A 95 -12.46 8.86 11.11
N LEU A 96 -13.22 7.84 10.70
CA LEU A 96 -12.66 6.65 10.05
C LEU A 96 -11.97 7.00 8.73
N LEU A 97 -12.57 7.86 7.90
CA LEU A 97 -12.00 8.29 6.63
C LEU A 97 -10.67 9.03 6.83
N THR A 98 -10.60 9.95 7.81
CA THR A 98 -9.35 10.65 8.14
C THR A 98 -8.26 9.67 8.56
N GLY A 99 -8.58 8.71 9.44
CA GLY A 99 -7.64 7.66 9.84
C GLY A 99 -7.18 6.79 8.67
N THR A 100 -8.10 6.46 7.77
CA THR A 100 -7.79 5.65 6.58
C THR A 100 -6.87 6.40 5.60
N ILE A 101 -7.16 7.68 5.33
CA ILE A 101 -6.29 8.53 4.51
C ILE A 101 -4.92 8.69 5.17
N GLY A 102 -4.87 8.86 6.50
CA GLY A 102 -3.63 8.91 7.27
C GLY A 102 -2.81 7.64 7.17
N PHE A 103 -3.45 6.47 7.23
CA PHE A 103 -2.80 5.18 6.99
C PHE A 103 -2.18 5.11 5.59
N PHE A 104 -2.95 5.43 4.54
CA PHE A 104 -2.45 5.43 3.16
C PHE A 104 -1.28 6.41 2.97
N LEU A 105 -1.40 7.61 3.54
CA LEU A 105 -0.35 8.63 3.50
C LEU A 105 0.93 8.11 4.18
N TYR A 106 0.81 7.54 5.38
CA TYR A 106 1.94 7.00 6.11
C TYR A 106 2.60 5.85 5.36
N THR A 107 1.83 4.89 4.88
CA THR A 107 2.33 3.73 4.13
C THR A 107 3.14 4.17 2.91
N TYR A 108 2.59 5.04 2.07
CA TYR A 108 3.23 5.43 0.81
C TYR A 108 4.33 6.50 0.95
N ILE A 109 4.40 7.24 2.07
CA ILE A 109 5.52 8.16 2.34
C ILE A 109 6.68 7.43 3.03
N SER A 110 6.38 6.53 3.97
CA SER A 110 7.42 5.85 4.77
C SER A 110 8.10 4.72 4.01
N MET A 111 7.39 4.11 3.05
CA MET A 111 7.89 3.04 2.22
C MET A 111 7.85 3.47 0.75
N PRO A 112 8.74 4.39 0.33
CA PRO A 112 8.91 4.64 -1.10
C PRO A 112 9.46 3.36 -1.74
N CYS A 113 8.73 2.86 -2.73
CA CYS A 113 9.25 1.90 -3.69
C CYS A 113 10.45 2.49 -4.44
#